data_AF-A0A1S1HCI0-F1
#
_entry.id   AF-A0A1S1HCI0-F1
#
_cell.length_a   1.000
_cell.length_b   1.000
_cell.length_c   1.000
_cell.angle_alpha   90.00
_cell.angle_beta   90.00
_cell.angle_gamma   90.00
#
_symmetry.space_group_name_H-M   'P 1'
#
loop_
_entity.id
_entity.type
_entity.pdbx_description
1 polymer ?
#
loop_
_entity_poly.entity_id
_entity_poly.type
_entity_poly.pdbx_seq_one_letter_code
_entity_poly.pdbx_strand_id
1 'polypeptide(L)'
;MAIKKCPDCAEIIQADARICRFCRREFPPVPAATLSQRPTSTPTWKVLLLIFGVLIAYSVIKSRFEQPAAEPDVKPKPVASDERDREVSNEAKVRLLAERQLKASLRDPGSMETRNTRVPPGAAFLCGEVNARNGFGGKTGYHRFIAGALSGMPVAIDDGSALSPKDFEALWQKAC
;
A
#
# COMPACT_ATOMS: atom_id res chain seq x y z
N MET A 1 31.91 -14.52 -14.14
CA MET A 1 32.67 -15.39 -13.21
C MET A 1 31.66 -16.06 -12.30
N ALA A 2 31.66 -17.38 -12.20
CA ALA A 2 30.72 -18.10 -11.33
C ALA A 2 31.23 -18.08 -9.87
N ILE A 3 30.32 -17.95 -8.91
CA ILE A 3 30.61 -17.89 -7.46
C ILE A 3 29.84 -18.99 -6.72
N LYS A 4 30.42 -19.48 -5.61
CA LYS A 4 29.79 -20.47 -4.70
C LYS A 4 30.03 -20.07 -3.25
N LYS A 5 29.16 -20.51 -2.32
CA LYS A 5 29.39 -20.34 -0.87
C LYS A 5 30.25 -21.47 -0.33
N CYS A 6 31.17 -21.14 0.57
CA CYS A 6 31.92 -22.14 1.33
C CYS A 6 30.98 -22.84 2.33
N PRO A 7 30.93 -24.19 2.39
CA PRO A 7 30.05 -24.92 3.29
C PRO A 7 30.43 -24.78 4.78
N ASP A 8 31.64 -24.33 5.13
CA ASP A 8 32.07 -24.23 6.54
C ASP A 8 32.00 -22.84 7.12
N CYS A 9 32.55 -21.86 6.39
CA CYS A 9 32.59 -20.49 6.86
C CYS A 9 31.53 -19.60 6.21
N ALA A 10 30.66 -20.16 5.36
CA ALA A 10 29.58 -19.48 4.66
C ALA A 10 29.97 -18.31 3.73
N GLU A 11 31.28 -18.04 3.58
CA GLU A 11 31.78 -16.92 2.78
C GLU A 11 31.76 -17.20 1.28
N ILE A 12 31.66 -16.14 0.47
CA ILE A 12 31.55 -16.24 -0.99
C ILE A 12 32.94 -16.38 -1.64
N ILE A 13 33.12 -17.44 -2.43
CA ILE A 13 34.36 -17.77 -3.14
C ILE A 13 34.11 -18.07 -4.62
N GLN A 14 35.17 -18.15 -5.43
CA GLN A 14 35.06 -18.50 -6.85
C GLN A 14 34.59 -19.96 -7.01
N ALA A 15 33.82 -20.24 -8.07
CA ALA A 15 33.26 -21.57 -8.31
C ALA A 15 34.35 -22.65 -8.53
N ASP A 16 35.46 -22.27 -9.16
CA ASP A 16 36.64 -23.10 -9.45
C ASP A 16 37.70 -23.07 -8.34
N ALA A 17 37.44 -22.39 -7.21
CA ALA A 17 38.36 -22.37 -6.08
C ALA A 17 38.60 -23.79 -5.55
N ARG A 18 39.89 -24.17 -5.48
CA ARG A 18 40.39 -25.42 -4.87
C ARG A 18 40.59 -25.31 -3.35
N ILE A 19 40.84 -24.09 -2.86
CA ILE A 19 41.02 -23.80 -1.43
C ILE A 19 40.21 -22.54 -1.08
N CYS A 20 39.48 -22.56 0.03
CA CYS A 20 38.81 -21.37 0.54
C CYS A 20 39.83 -20.39 1.14
N ARG A 21 39.84 -19.12 0.70
CA ARG A 21 40.77 -18.11 1.24
C ARG A 21 40.56 -17.77 2.73
N PHE A 22 39.37 -18.05 3.27
CA PHE A 22 38.97 -17.63 4.61
C PHE A 22 39.20 -18.74 5.65
N CYS A 23 38.73 -19.96 5.39
CA CYS A 23 38.87 -21.09 6.33
C CYS A 23 39.91 -22.14 5.90
N ARG A 24 40.53 -21.99 4.73
CA ARG A 24 41.52 -22.92 4.15
C ARG A 24 41.03 -24.34 3.89
N ARG A 25 39.71 -24.61 3.90
CA ARG A 25 39.20 -25.92 3.44
C ARG A 25 39.57 -26.15 1.97
N GLU A 26 40.02 -27.37 1.70
CA GLU A 26 40.26 -27.91 0.36
C GLU A 26 38.97 -28.49 -0.24
N PHE A 27 38.75 -28.25 -1.53
CA PHE A 27 37.64 -28.80 -2.30
C PHE A 27 38.15 -29.83 -3.31
N PRO A 28 37.40 -30.91 -3.56
CA PRO A 28 37.78 -31.86 -4.60
C PRO A 28 37.83 -31.16 -5.96
N PRO A 29 38.80 -31.50 -6.82
CA PRO A 29 38.89 -30.92 -8.16
C PRO A 29 37.62 -31.28 -8.94
N VAL A 30 36.94 -30.27 -9.45
CA VAL A 30 35.80 -30.49 -10.35
C VAL A 30 36.34 -31.10 -11.64
N PRO A 31 35.84 -32.27 -12.08
CA PRO A 31 36.29 -32.90 -13.31
C PRO A 31 36.08 -31.94 -14.50
N ALA A 32 37.07 -31.85 -15.38
CA ALA A 32 37.07 -30.92 -16.52
C ALA A 32 35.86 -31.08 -17.45
N ALA A 33 35.20 -32.26 -17.42
CA ALA A 33 33.98 -32.54 -18.17
C ALA A 33 32.80 -31.63 -17.82
N THR A 34 32.78 -31.00 -16.63
CA THR A 34 31.65 -30.14 -16.20
C THR A 34 31.80 -28.69 -16.64
N LEU A 35 32.96 -28.26 -17.16
CA LEU A 35 33.19 -26.88 -17.61
C LEU A 35 32.71 -26.59 -19.04
N SER A 36 32.29 -27.61 -19.78
CA SER A 36 31.83 -27.49 -21.18
C SER A 36 30.32 -27.71 -21.30
N GLN A 37 29.54 -27.08 -20.43
CA GLN A 37 28.11 -26.91 -20.66
C GLN A 37 27.85 -25.43 -20.87
N ARG A 38 28.21 -24.94 -22.06
CA ARG A 38 27.52 -23.78 -22.61
C ARG A 38 26.10 -24.27 -22.82
N PRO A 39 25.07 -23.72 -22.14
CA PRO A 39 23.70 -24.09 -22.46
C PRO A 39 23.55 -23.84 -23.95
N THR A 40 23.27 -24.88 -24.73
CA THR A 40 22.98 -24.76 -26.15
C THR A 40 21.71 -23.94 -26.23
N SER A 41 21.86 -22.63 -26.40
CA SER A 41 20.75 -21.73 -26.60
C SER A 41 20.15 -22.12 -27.94
N THR A 42 19.04 -22.83 -27.88
CA THR A 42 18.08 -22.85 -28.98
C THR A 42 17.92 -21.41 -29.44
N PRO A 43 18.09 -21.11 -30.75
CA PRO A 43 18.18 -19.75 -31.23
C PRO A 43 16.94 -19.00 -30.77
N THR A 44 17.16 -17.97 -29.97
CA THR A 44 16.16 -17.25 -29.15
C THR A 44 14.93 -16.80 -29.95
N TRP A 45 15.09 -16.60 -31.26
CA TRP A 45 13.99 -16.28 -32.18
C TRP A 45 12.98 -17.42 -32.38
N LYS A 46 13.40 -18.70 -32.35
CA LYS A 46 12.47 -19.84 -32.47
C LYS A 46 11.62 -20.00 -31.22
N VAL A 47 12.21 -19.74 -30.05
CA VAL A 47 11.48 -19.70 -28.77
C VAL A 47 10.53 -18.50 -28.73
N LEU A 48 10.97 -17.32 -29.17
CA LEU A 48 10.11 -16.14 -29.30
C LEU A 48 8.96 -16.35 -30.31
N LEU A 49 9.21 -16.99 -31.46
CA LEU A 49 8.15 -17.31 -32.43
C LEU A 49 7.17 -18.35 -31.89
N LEU A 50 7.63 -19.35 -31.14
CA LEU A 50 6.75 -20.30 -30.46
C LEU A 50 5.93 -19.63 -29.36
N ILE A 51 6.54 -18.79 -28.52
CA ILE A 51 5.82 -18.05 -27.47
C ILE A 51 4.81 -17.07 -28.10
N PHE A 52 5.21 -16.32 -29.12
CA PHE A 52 4.33 -15.37 -29.79
C PHE A 52 3.20 -16.08 -30.55
N GLY A 53 3.49 -17.21 -31.20
CA GLY A 53 2.49 -18.06 -31.84
C GLY A 53 1.51 -18.67 -30.83
N VAL A 54 1.99 -19.14 -29.68
CA VAL A 54 1.14 -19.64 -28.58
C VAL A 54 0.33 -18.51 -27.94
N LEU A 55 0.89 -17.30 -27.77
CA LEU A 55 0.18 -16.13 -27.26
C LEU A 55 -0.88 -15.63 -28.24
N ILE A 56 -0.60 -15.61 -29.54
CA ILE A 56 -1.58 -15.28 -30.57
C ILE A 56 -2.68 -16.34 -30.60
N ALA A 57 -2.34 -17.63 -30.62
CA ALA A 57 -3.31 -18.71 -30.58
C ALA A 57 -4.16 -18.65 -29.29
N TYR A 58 -3.54 -18.39 -28.13
CA TYR A 58 -4.22 -18.20 -26.85
C TYR A 58 -5.13 -16.97 -26.85
N SER A 59 -4.73 -15.86 -27.48
CA SER A 59 -5.55 -14.65 -27.63
C SER A 59 -6.72 -14.88 -28.61
N VAL A 60 -6.52 -15.64 -29.69
CA VAL A 60 -7.58 -16.04 -30.61
C VAL A 60 -8.55 -17.03 -29.95
N ILE A 61 -8.07 -17.96 -29.13
CA ILE A 61 -8.90 -18.89 -28.35
C ILE A 61 -9.67 -18.14 -27.24
N LYS A 62 -9.02 -17.20 -26.53
CA LYS A 62 -9.68 -16.33 -25.54
C LYS A 62 -10.72 -15.39 -26.14
N SER A 63 -10.49 -14.86 -27.35
CA SER A 63 -11.45 -13.98 -28.02
C SER A 63 -12.68 -14.71 -28.60
N ARG A 64 -12.71 -16.04 -28.56
CA ARG A 64 -13.84 -16.86 -29.05
C ARG A 64 -14.55 -17.64 -27.95
N PHE A 65 -14.04 -17.67 -26.72
CA PHE A 65 -14.60 -18.46 -25.62
C PHE A 65 -14.97 -17.65 -24.37
N GLU A 66 -15.24 -16.36 -24.53
CA GLU A 66 -15.96 -15.60 -23.52
C GLU A 66 -17.23 -15.06 -24.17
N GLN A 67 -18.17 -15.97 -24.46
CA GLN A 67 -19.57 -15.58 -24.38
C GLN A 67 -19.83 -15.38 -22.88
N PRO A 68 -20.03 -14.13 -22.44
CA PRO A 68 -20.41 -13.87 -21.07
C PRO A 68 -21.76 -14.57 -20.87
N ALA A 69 -21.84 -15.42 -19.85
CA ALA A 69 -23.12 -15.70 -19.23
C ALA A 69 -23.77 -14.34 -18.99
N ALA A 70 -25.00 -14.19 -19.48
CA ALA A 70 -25.81 -13.01 -19.26
C ALA A 70 -25.95 -12.76 -17.75
N GLU A 71 -25.04 -11.96 -17.20
CA GLU A 71 -25.37 -11.06 -16.12
C GLU A 71 -26.40 -10.07 -16.67
N PRO A 72 -27.49 -9.78 -15.95
CA PRO A 72 -28.42 -8.74 -16.36
C PRO A 72 -27.60 -7.44 -16.48
N ASP A 73 -27.53 -6.95 -17.70
CA ASP A 73 -26.96 -5.67 -18.11
C ASP A 73 -27.68 -4.55 -17.34
N VAL A 74 -27.28 -4.34 -16.08
CA VAL A 74 -27.43 -3.06 -15.41
C VAL A 74 -26.17 -2.28 -15.73
N LYS A 75 -26.02 -1.85 -16.99
CA LYS A 75 -25.44 -0.54 -17.23
C LYS A 75 -26.10 0.42 -16.25
N PRO A 76 -25.38 1.07 -15.32
CA PRO A 76 -25.95 2.22 -14.66
C PRO A 76 -26.23 3.22 -15.78
N LYS A 77 -27.51 3.29 -16.14
CA LYS A 77 -28.10 4.36 -16.93
C LYS A 77 -27.56 5.67 -16.33
N PRO A 78 -27.08 6.63 -17.14
CA PRO A 78 -26.74 7.94 -16.62
C PRO A 78 -28.05 8.59 -16.21
N VAL A 79 -28.42 8.38 -14.95
CA VAL A 79 -29.54 9.03 -14.29
C VAL A 79 -28.94 10.24 -13.60
N ALA A 80 -29.67 11.34 -13.62
CA ALA A 80 -29.37 12.60 -12.94
C ALA A 80 -29.24 12.51 -11.39
N SER A 81 -28.92 11.33 -10.84
CA SER A 81 -28.52 11.03 -9.46
C SER A 81 -27.00 11.07 -9.25
N ASP A 82 -26.23 11.20 -10.33
CA ASP A 82 -24.78 11.07 -10.39
C ASP A 82 -23.97 12.04 -9.50
N GLU A 83 -24.47 13.24 -9.23
CA GLU A 83 -23.70 14.24 -8.46
C GLU A 83 -23.84 14.07 -6.96
N ARG A 84 -25.06 13.80 -6.46
CA ARG A 84 -25.28 13.51 -5.03
C ARG A 84 -24.64 12.19 -4.63
N ASP A 85 -24.72 11.16 -5.46
CA ASP A 85 -24.10 9.87 -5.18
C ASP A 85 -22.56 9.98 -5.15
N ARG A 86 -21.98 10.83 -6.03
CA ARG A 86 -20.54 11.16 -6.00
C ARG A 86 -20.16 12.00 -4.78
N GLU A 87 -20.98 12.97 -4.40
CA GLU A 87 -20.77 13.80 -3.20
C GLU A 87 -20.80 12.95 -1.93
N VAL A 88 -21.80 12.07 -1.78
CA VAL A 88 -21.89 11.11 -0.67
C VAL A 88 -20.68 10.16 -0.67
N SER A 89 -20.28 9.64 -1.83
CA SER A 89 -19.06 8.82 -1.94
C SER A 89 -17.79 9.59 -1.55
N ASN A 90 -17.72 10.87 -1.89
CA ASN A 90 -16.59 11.73 -1.54
C ASN A 90 -16.56 12.02 -0.04
N GLU A 91 -17.68 12.34 0.58
CA GLU A 91 -17.78 12.55 2.03
C GLU A 91 -17.41 11.29 2.81
N ALA A 92 -17.90 10.11 2.39
CA ALA A 92 -17.54 8.84 3.01
C ALA A 92 -16.03 8.58 2.92
N LYS A 93 -15.42 8.90 1.78
CA LYS A 93 -13.96 8.80 1.59
C LYS A 93 -13.20 9.80 2.44
N VAL A 94 -13.65 11.05 2.52
CA VAL A 94 -13.05 12.09 3.37
C VAL A 94 -13.12 11.66 4.83
N ARG A 95 -14.26 11.18 5.30
CA ARG A 95 -14.43 10.66 6.67
C ARG A 95 -13.46 9.53 6.96
N LEU A 96 -13.42 8.50 6.12
CA LEU A 96 -12.53 7.35 6.31
C LEU A 96 -11.04 7.76 6.40
N LEU A 97 -10.60 8.63 5.50
CA LEU A 97 -9.20 9.07 5.46
C LEU A 97 -8.86 10.01 6.62
N ALA A 98 -9.75 10.94 6.95
CA ALA A 98 -9.57 11.85 8.08
C ALA A 98 -9.58 11.10 9.42
N GLU A 99 -10.49 10.14 9.62
CA GLU A 99 -10.50 9.28 10.81
C GLU A 99 -9.22 8.47 10.92
N ARG A 100 -8.66 7.99 9.80
CA ARG A 100 -7.36 7.30 9.81
C ARG A 100 -6.23 8.23 10.29
N GLN A 101 -6.21 9.47 9.80
CA GLN A 101 -5.20 10.45 10.23
C GLN A 101 -5.37 10.84 11.69
N LEU A 102 -6.60 11.12 12.13
CA LEU A 102 -6.94 11.39 13.53
C LEU A 102 -6.50 10.22 14.42
N LYS A 103 -6.84 8.99 14.04
CA LYS A 103 -6.45 7.79 14.78
C LYS A 103 -4.92 7.68 14.93
N ALA A 104 -4.18 8.04 13.88
CA ALA A 104 -2.71 8.01 13.89
C ALA A 104 -2.09 9.15 14.72
N SER A 105 -2.79 10.26 14.95
CA SER A 105 -2.28 11.37 15.77
C SER A 105 -2.50 11.17 17.27
N LEU A 106 -3.35 10.24 17.68
CA LEU A 106 -3.66 9.97 19.09
C LEU A 106 -2.57 9.13 19.77
N ARG A 107 -2.39 9.37 21.07
CA ARG A 107 -1.43 8.62 21.90
C ARG A 107 -1.77 7.13 22.02
N ASP A 108 -3.06 6.81 22.17
CA ASP A 108 -3.59 5.44 22.17
C ASP A 108 -4.70 5.30 21.12
N PRO A 109 -4.34 4.96 19.86
CA PRO A 109 -5.27 4.82 18.75
C PRO A 109 -6.39 3.81 18.99
N GLY A 110 -6.16 2.77 19.80
CA GLY A 110 -7.12 1.70 20.06
C GLY A 110 -8.26 2.11 20.99
N SER A 111 -8.04 3.17 21.78
CA SER A 111 -9.01 3.70 22.73
C SER A 111 -9.88 4.83 22.18
N MET A 112 -9.69 5.20 20.91
CA MET A 112 -10.35 6.31 20.24
C MET A 112 -11.87 6.11 20.19
N GLU A 113 -12.61 7.09 20.71
CA GLU A 113 -14.05 7.23 20.56
C GLU A 113 -14.33 8.60 19.94
N THR A 114 -15.18 8.64 18.91
CA THR A 114 -15.57 9.87 18.22
C THR A 114 -17.08 10.08 18.31
N ARG A 115 -17.51 11.34 18.39
CA ARG A 115 -18.93 11.73 18.32
C ARG A 115 -19.08 13.05 17.58
N ASN A 116 -20.32 13.38 17.21
CA ASN A 116 -20.67 14.63 16.52
C ASN A 116 -19.82 14.90 15.27
N THR A 117 -19.47 13.84 14.54
CA THR A 117 -18.58 13.91 13.38
C THR A 117 -19.33 14.38 12.13
N ARG A 118 -18.77 15.36 11.41
CA ARG A 118 -19.32 15.89 10.16
C ARG A 118 -18.22 16.26 9.18
N VAL A 119 -18.47 16.02 7.89
CA VAL A 119 -17.65 16.53 6.78
C VAL A 119 -18.38 17.77 6.27
N PRO A 120 -17.81 18.98 6.35
CA PRO A 120 -18.45 20.14 5.75
C PRO A 120 -18.56 19.98 4.22
N PRO A 121 -19.59 20.55 3.58
CA PRO A 121 -19.79 20.42 2.14
C PRO A 121 -18.55 20.87 1.34
N GLY A 122 -18.08 20.01 0.43
CA GLY A 122 -16.88 20.27 -0.39
C GLY A 122 -15.55 20.32 0.38
N ALA A 123 -15.55 20.06 1.70
CA ALA A 123 -14.34 20.06 2.50
C ALA A 123 -13.60 18.72 2.40
N ALA A 124 -12.27 18.79 2.49
CA ALA A 124 -11.39 17.64 2.56
C ALA A 124 -10.91 17.38 4.00
N PHE A 125 -11.75 17.69 4.99
CA PHE A 125 -11.49 17.48 6.42
C PHE A 125 -12.76 17.06 7.17
N LEU A 126 -12.57 16.41 8.31
CA LEU A 126 -13.61 15.95 9.22
C LEU A 126 -13.54 16.77 10.53
N CYS A 127 -14.67 17.34 10.92
CA CYS A 127 -14.86 17.97 12.22
C CYS A 127 -15.57 17.00 13.17
N GLY A 128 -15.32 17.11 14.48
CA GLY A 128 -16.09 16.39 15.49
C GLY A 128 -15.46 16.50 16.87
N GLU A 129 -15.82 15.56 17.74
CA GLU A 129 -15.20 15.41 19.06
C GLU A 129 -14.57 14.02 19.22
N VAL A 130 -13.43 13.95 19.89
CA VAL A 130 -12.66 12.73 20.12
C VAL A 130 -12.30 12.58 21.59
N ASN A 131 -12.36 11.36 22.10
CA ASN A 131 -11.85 11.00 23.42
C ASN A 131 -10.98 9.75 23.31
N ALA A 132 -9.76 9.82 23.83
CA ALA A 132 -8.78 8.74 23.80
C ALA A 132 -7.94 8.74 25.07
N ARG A 133 -7.31 7.61 25.39
CA ARG A 133 -6.39 7.51 26.52
C ARG A 133 -5.15 8.34 26.27
N ASN A 134 -4.74 9.08 27.30
CA ASN A 134 -3.49 9.85 27.31
C ASN A 134 -2.31 8.96 27.75
N GLY A 135 -1.12 9.58 27.87
CA GLY A 135 0.10 8.88 28.31
C GLY A 135 0.06 8.31 29.74
N PHE A 136 -0.93 8.69 30.54
CA PHE A 136 -1.16 8.19 31.90
C PHE A 136 -2.22 7.07 31.95
N GLY A 137 -2.74 6.64 30.79
CA GLY A 137 -3.69 5.52 30.68
C GLY A 137 -5.16 5.88 30.90
N GLY A 138 -5.49 7.15 31.17
CA GLY A 138 -6.84 7.65 31.39
C GLY A 138 -7.40 8.48 30.24
N LYS A 139 -8.73 8.62 30.19
CA LYS A 139 -9.47 9.52 29.28
C LYS A 139 -9.77 10.84 29.99
N THR A 140 -9.55 11.99 29.34
CA THR A 140 -9.76 13.32 29.93
C THR A 140 -11.06 13.99 29.51
N GLY A 141 -11.84 13.33 28.65
CA GLY A 141 -13.08 13.87 28.08
C GLY A 141 -12.99 14.02 26.57
N TYR A 142 -14.10 14.45 25.99
CA TYR A 142 -14.19 14.71 24.56
C TYR A 142 -13.58 16.09 24.23
N HIS A 143 -12.65 16.11 23.29
CA HIS A 143 -12.03 17.33 22.76
C HIS A 143 -12.44 17.51 21.30
N ARG A 144 -12.65 18.75 20.87
CA ARG A 144 -12.95 19.04 19.47
C ARG A 144 -11.74 18.73 18.60
N PHE A 145 -11.97 18.27 17.37
CA PHE A 145 -10.90 18.02 16.41
C PHE A 145 -11.26 18.48 14.99
N ILE A 146 -10.23 18.83 14.23
CA ILE A 146 -10.30 19.04 12.78
C ILE A 146 -9.22 18.15 12.16
N ALA A 147 -9.63 17.15 11.38
CA ALA A 147 -8.72 16.16 10.80
C ALA A 147 -8.76 16.21 9.27
N GLY A 148 -7.62 16.47 8.64
CA GLY A 148 -7.51 16.44 7.18
C GLY A 148 -7.60 15.03 6.59
N ALA A 149 -8.21 14.91 5.40
CA ALA A 149 -8.30 13.63 4.68
C ALA A 149 -7.17 13.42 3.67
N LEU A 150 -6.53 14.49 3.18
CA LEU A 150 -5.41 14.39 2.24
C LEU A 150 -4.07 14.34 2.98
N SER A 151 -3.08 13.70 2.36
CA SER A 151 -1.72 13.64 2.88
C SER A 151 -1.15 15.06 3.06
N GLY A 152 -0.58 15.34 4.24
CA GLY A 152 0.01 16.64 4.56
C GLY A 152 -0.97 17.67 5.12
N MET A 153 -2.27 17.38 5.18
CA MET A 153 -3.17 18.19 5.99
C MET A 153 -3.02 17.80 7.47
N PRO A 154 -2.90 18.77 8.39
CA PRO A 154 -2.70 18.47 9.79
C PRO A 154 -3.98 17.94 10.45
N VAL A 155 -3.79 17.31 11.61
CA VAL A 155 -4.85 17.09 12.59
C VAL A 155 -4.65 18.12 13.70
N ALA A 156 -5.70 18.86 14.02
CA ALA A 156 -5.74 19.77 15.17
C ALA A 156 -6.75 19.26 16.19
N ILE A 157 -6.35 19.18 17.46
CA ILE A 157 -7.19 18.83 18.59
C ILE A 157 -7.20 20.01 19.55
N ASP A 158 -8.35 20.29 20.16
CA ASP A 158 -8.56 21.35 21.14
C ASP A 158 -7.98 21.01 22.52
N ASP A 159 -6.68 20.66 22.54
CA ASP A 159 -5.92 20.28 23.74
C ASP A 159 -4.65 21.13 23.92
N GLY A 160 -4.46 22.14 23.05
CA GLY A 160 -3.29 23.02 23.05
C GLY A 160 -2.02 22.41 22.43
N SER A 161 -2.07 21.18 21.91
CA SER A 161 -0.89 20.49 21.37
C SER A 161 -0.46 21.01 19.99
N ALA A 162 -1.43 21.30 19.11
CA ALA A 162 -1.17 21.74 17.75
C ALA A 162 -1.35 23.27 17.55
N LEU A 163 -2.33 23.86 18.24
CA LEU A 163 -2.72 25.27 18.11
C LEU A 163 -3.00 25.85 19.49
N SER A 164 -2.85 27.17 19.65
CA SER A 164 -3.33 27.85 20.86
C SER A 164 -4.86 27.74 20.94
N PRO A 165 -5.47 27.75 22.15
CA PRO A 165 -6.94 27.67 22.27
C PRO A 165 -7.68 28.76 21.48
N LYS A 166 -7.09 29.95 21.39
CA LYS A 166 -7.65 31.08 20.62
C LYS A 166 -7.63 30.80 19.12
N ASP A 167 -6.52 30.26 18.60
CA ASP A 167 -6.38 29.96 17.17
C ASP A 167 -7.24 28.76 16.77
N PHE A 168 -7.33 27.75 17.66
CA PHE A 168 -8.23 26.61 17.46
C PHE A 168 -9.69 27.08 17.38
N GLU A 169 -10.13 27.91 18.33
CA GLU A 169 -11.50 28.45 18.32
C GLU A 169 -11.79 29.24 17.04
N ALA A 170 -10.88 30.11 16.62
CA ALA A 170 -11.03 30.87 15.38
C ALA A 170 -11.12 29.96 14.14
N LEU A 171 -10.30 28.89 14.09
CA LEU A 171 -10.35 27.92 13.01
C LEU A 171 -11.65 27.11 13.03
N TRP A 172 -12.11 26.69 14.22
CA TRP A 172 -13.34 25.95 14.42
C TRP A 172 -14.56 26.72 13.94
N GLN A 173 -14.72 27.98 14.37
CA GLN A 173 -15.83 28.83 13.95
C GLN A 173 -15.88 29.07 12.43
N LYS A 174 -14.71 29.06 11.77
CA LYS A 174 -14.61 29.26 10.33
C LYS A 174 -14.86 27.98 9.53
N ALA A 175 -14.48 26.82 10.07
CA ALA A 175 -14.44 25.56 9.33
C ALA A 175 -15.56 24.56 9.68
N CYS A 176 -16.12 24.60 10.90
CA CYS A 176 -16.89 23.48 11.48
C CYS A 176 -18.33 23.78 11.93
#